data_AF-A0A380TXY2-F1
#
_entry.id   AF-A0A380TXY2-F1
#
_cell.length_a   1.000
_cell.length_b   1.000
_cell.length_c   1.000
_cell.angle_alpha   90.00
_cell.angle_beta   90.00
_cell.angle_gamma   90.00
#
_symmetry.space_group_name_H-M   'P 1'
#
loop_
_entity.id
_entity.type
_entity.pdbx_description
1 polymer ?
#
loop_
_entity_poly.entity_id
_entity_poly.type
_entity_poly.pdbx_seq_one_letter_code
_entity_poly.pdbx_strand_id
1 'polypeptide(L)'
;MPNFIEELLEILKSVLAVLVIILTALMLISLFHPAFGATPAEECDIKGGIWTKTYCAPPDMNDEEITYAQRYTILKEIEMREMKDD
;
A
#
# COMPACT_ATOMS: atom_id res chain seq x y z
N MET A 1 -43.97 33.17 8.90
CA MET A 1 -43.55 31.91 8.27
C MET A 1 -42.06 31.64 8.55
N PRO A 2 -41.67 31.28 9.79
CA PRO A 2 -40.28 30.95 10.13
C PRO A 2 -39.91 29.46 9.90
N ASN A 3 -40.88 28.54 9.90
CA ASN A 3 -40.61 27.09 9.87
C ASN A 3 -39.84 26.59 8.63
N PHE A 4 -40.03 27.19 7.46
CA PHE A 4 -39.44 26.68 6.22
C PHE A 4 -37.93 26.89 6.14
N ILE A 5 -37.40 27.96 6.74
CA ILE A 5 -35.95 28.26 6.71
C ILE A 5 -35.19 27.35 7.68
N GLU A 6 -35.78 27.03 8.84
CA GLU A 6 -35.18 26.12 9.82
C GLU A 6 -35.08 24.69 9.28
N GLU A 7 -36.14 24.16 8.66
CA GLU A 7 -36.12 22.83 8.03
C GLU A 7 -35.07 22.74 6.92
N LEU A 8 -34.94 23.78 6.08
CA LEU A 8 -33.96 23.81 5.00
C LEU A 8 -32.51 23.81 5.53
N LEU A 9 -32.28 24.52 6.64
CA LEU A 9 -30.96 24.61 7.28
C LEU A 9 -30.55 23.27 7.90
N GLU A 10 -31.48 22.54 8.51
CA GLU A 10 -31.21 21.21 9.07
C GLU A 10 -30.88 20.19 7.97
N ILE A 11 -31.64 20.20 6.86
CA ILE A 11 -31.36 19.35 5.70
C ILE A 11 -29.96 19.66 5.15
N LEU A 12 -29.62 20.94 4.95
CA LEU A 12 -28.31 21.33 4.43
C LEU A 12 -27.15 20.86 5.34
N LYS A 13 -27.30 20.98 6.66
CA LYS A 13 -26.31 20.49 7.63
C LYS A 13 -26.11 18.98 7.56
N SER A 14 -27.21 18.22 7.44
CA SER A 14 -27.13 16.76 7.32
C SER A 14 -26.43 16.32 6.03
N VAL A 15 -26.73 16.96 4.91
CA VAL A 15 -26.07 16.72 3.62
C VAL A 15 -24.57 17.02 3.73
N LEU A 16 -24.21 18.16 4.32
CA LEU A 16 -22.82 18.52 4.55
C LEU A 16 -22.09 17.49 5.43
N ALA A 17 -22.72 17.05 6.53
CA ALA A 17 -22.15 16.06 7.43
C ALA A 17 -21.89 14.72 6.72
N VAL A 18 -22.84 14.26 5.90
CA VAL A 18 -22.67 13.04 5.09
C VAL A 18 -21.50 13.22 4.10
N LEU A 19 -21.39 14.38 3.46
CA LEU A 19 -20.31 14.67 2.52
C LEU A 19 -18.94 14.64 3.18
N VAL A 20 -18.82 15.18 4.40
CA VAL A 20 -17.60 15.12 5.21
C VAL A 20 -17.26 13.67 5.59
N ILE A 21 -18.26 12.86 5.96
CA ILE A 21 -18.05 11.44 6.28
C ILE A 21 -17.55 10.67 5.05
N ILE A 22 -18.12 10.92 3.87
CA ILE A 22 -17.68 10.29 2.62
C ILE A 22 -16.22 10.69 2.29
N LEU A 23 -15.89 11.98 2.40
CA LEU A 23 -14.53 12.46 2.15
C LEU A 23 -13.50 11.86 3.11
N THR A 24 -13.84 11.77 4.39
CA THR A 24 -12.96 11.14 5.40
C THR A 24 -12.79 9.65 5.15
N ALA A 25 -13.84 8.93 4.77
CA ALA A 25 -13.75 7.53 4.38
C ALA A 25 -12.83 7.32 3.16
N LEU A 26 -12.95 8.18 2.13
CA LEU A 26 -12.09 8.12 0.94
C LEU A 26 -10.61 8.37 1.28
N MET A 27 -10.33 9.33 2.16
CA MET A 27 -8.96 9.60 2.65
C MET A 27 -8.37 8.45 3.46
N LEU A 28 -9.19 7.73 4.23
CA LEU A 28 -8.73 6.52 4.91
C LEU A 28 -8.44 5.41 3.90
N ILE A 29 -9.32 5.21 2.92
CA ILE A 29 -9.15 4.18 1.89
C ILE A 29 -7.88 4.41 1.06
N SER A 30 -7.48 5.66 0.78
CA SER A 30 -6.24 5.95 0.04
C SER A 30 -4.98 5.62 0.83
N LEU A 31 -4.99 5.75 2.16
CA LEU A 31 -3.86 5.36 3.03
C LEU A 31 -3.61 3.84 3.05
N PHE A 32 -4.66 3.04 2.87
CA PHE A 32 -4.59 1.57 2.87
C PHE A 32 -4.57 0.96 1.46
N HIS A 33 -4.69 1.76 0.41
CA HIS A 33 -4.61 1.23 -0.94
C HIS A 33 -3.17 0.89 -1.29
N PRO A 34 -2.87 -0.36 -1.70
CA PRO A 34 -1.52 -0.79 -2.07
C PRO A 34 -0.95 -0.03 -3.27
N ALA A 35 -1.77 0.74 -3.99
CA ALA A 35 -1.36 1.65 -5.06
C ALA A 35 -0.59 2.89 -4.55
N PHE A 36 -0.68 3.23 -3.26
CA PHE A 36 -0.01 4.37 -2.64
C PHE A 36 1.08 3.97 -1.63
N GLY A 37 1.27 2.67 -1.39
CA GLY A 37 2.45 2.18 -0.68
C GLY A 37 3.68 2.34 -1.55
N ALA A 38 4.83 2.65 -0.95
CA ALA A 38 6.11 2.61 -1.65
C ALA A 38 6.24 1.23 -2.34
N THR A 39 6.63 1.23 -3.61
CA THR A 39 6.91 -0.02 -4.30
C THR A 39 8.02 -0.79 -3.56
N PRO A 40 8.10 -2.13 -3.67
CA PRO A 40 9.18 -2.89 -3.05
C PRO A 40 10.58 -2.38 -3.42
N ALA A 41 10.74 -1.81 -4.62
CA ALA A 41 11.95 -1.15 -5.08
C ALA A 41 12.23 0.16 -4.34
N GLU A 42 11.22 1.02 -4.17
CA GLU A 42 11.35 2.27 -3.39
C GLU A 42 11.60 2.00 -1.91
N GLU A 43 10.93 1.01 -1.32
CA GLU A 43 11.17 0.64 0.08
C GLU A 43 12.58 0.06 0.28
N CYS A 44 13.10 -0.65 -0.72
CA CYS A 44 14.49 -1.11 -0.72
C CYS A 44 15.48 0.06 -0.74
N ASP A 45 15.24 1.05 -1.60
CA ASP A 45 16.07 2.26 -1.70
C ASP A 45 16.04 3.08 -0.40
N ILE A 46 14.86 3.24 0.22
CA ILE A 46 14.71 3.91 1.53
C ILE A 46 15.50 3.18 2.63
N LYS A 47 15.58 1.85 2.57
CA LYS A 47 16.38 1.03 3.52
C LYS A 47 17.87 1.02 3.18
N GLY A 48 18.30 1.72 2.12
CA GLY A 48 19.69 1.77 1.68
C GLY A 48 20.18 0.51 0.99
N GLY A 49 19.26 -0.33 0.50
CA GLY A 49 19.59 -1.53 -0.25
C GLY A 49 19.55 -1.32 -1.77
N ILE A 50 20.01 -2.31 -2.50
CA ILE A 50 20.02 -2.33 -3.97
C ILE A 50 18.91 -3.27 -4.44
N TRP A 51 17.94 -2.76 -5.19
CA TRP A 51 16.84 -3.58 -5.70
C TRP A 51 17.29 -4.47 -6.87
N THR A 52 17.29 -5.80 -6.66
CA THR A 52 17.75 -6.79 -7.65
C THR A 52 16.59 -7.37 -8.47
N LYS A 53 15.55 -6.57 -8.74
CA LYS A 53 14.26 -6.91 -9.38
C LYS A 53 13.36 -7.87 -8.60
N THR A 54 13.92 -8.76 -7.79
CA THR A 54 13.18 -9.79 -7.04
C THR A 54 13.31 -9.65 -5.52
N TYR A 55 14.43 -9.12 -5.02
CA TYR A 55 14.60 -8.83 -3.60
C TYR A 55 15.48 -7.59 -3.38
N CYS A 56 15.54 -7.13 -2.13
CA CYS A 56 16.38 -6.02 -1.72
C CYS A 56 17.72 -6.53 -1.19
N ALA A 57 18.81 -6.30 -1.93
CA ALA A 57 20.14 -6.70 -1.51
C ALA A 57 20.75 -5.66 -0.54
N PRO A 58 21.40 -6.10 0.55
CA PRO A 58 22.25 -5.23 1.36
C PRO A 58 23.34 -4.56 0.51
N PRO A 59 23.70 -3.30 0.80
CA PRO A 59 24.70 -2.56 0.02
C PRO A 59 26.12 -3.13 0.13
N ASP A 60 26.37 -3.98 1.14
CA ASP A 60 27.64 -4.63 1.43
C ASP A 60 27.80 -6.01 0.78
N MET A 61 26.78 -6.52 0.10
CA MET A 61 26.90 -7.77 -0.67
C MET A 61 27.72 -7.58 -1.95
N ASN A 62 28.58 -8.55 -2.23
CA ASN A 62 29.27 -8.64 -3.53
C ASN A 62 28.39 -9.32 -4.60
N ASP A 63 28.82 -9.25 -5.87
CA ASP A 63 28.04 -9.78 -7.00
C ASP A 63 27.75 -11.29 -6.92
N GLU A 64 28.65 -12.07 -6.31
CA GLU A 64 28.47 -13.53 -6.13
C GLU A 64 27.41 -13.81 -5.06
N GLU A 65 27.45 -13.09 -3.95
CA GLU A 65 26.47 -13.15 -2.87
C GLU A 65 25.08 -12.72 -3.37
N ILE A 66 25.03 -11.67 -4.19
CA ILE A 66 23.79 -11.21 -4.84
C ILE A 66 23.20 -12.32 -5.72
N THR A 67 24.04 -12.96 -6.55
CA THR A 67 23.62 -14.03 -7.46
C THR A 67 23.13 -15.27 -6.70
N TYR A 68 23.83 -15.64 -5.63
CA TYR A 68 23.40 -16.74 -4.76
C TYR A 68 22.05 -16.46 -4.11
N ALA A 69 21.87 -15.28 -3.53
CA ALA A 69 20.62 -14.88 -2.88
C ALA A 69 19.46 -14.77 -3.88
N GLN A 70 19.69 -14.30 -5.12
CA GLN A 70 18.68 -14.32 -6.20
C GLN A 70 18.23 -15.74 -6.51
N ARG A 71 19.18 -16.67 -6.68
CA ARG A 71 18.85 -18.06 -6.98
C ARG A 71 18.09 -18.73 -5.84
N TYR A 72 18.48 -18.47 -4.61
CA TYR A 72 17.82 -19.00 -3.42
C TYR A 72 16.38 -18.52 -3.30
N THR A 73 16.12 -17.22 -3.49
CA THR A 73 14.77 -16.65 -3.43
C THR A 73 13.85 -17.25 -4.49
N ILE A 74 14.31 -17.40 -5.74
CA ILE A 74 13.53 -18.05 -6.81
C ILE A 74 13.16 -19.49 -6.43
N LEU A 75 14.11 -20.27 -5.93
CA LEU A 75 13.85 -21.66 -5.53
C LEU A 75 12.84 -21.74 -4.37
N LYS A 76 12.95 -20.84 -3.39
CA LYS A 76 12.01 -20.75 -2.26
C LYS A 76 10.59 -20.38 -2.69
N GLU A 77 10.44 -19.48 -3.66
CA GLU A 77 9.12 -19.14 -4.22
C GLU A 77 8.47 -20.32 -4.94
N ILE A 78 9.26 -21.13 -5.66
CA ILE A 78 8.77 -22.35 -6.31
C ILE A 78 8.31 -23.37 -5.25
N GLU A 79 9.15 -23.64 -4.24
CA GLU A 79 8.82 -24.56 -3.13
C GLU A 79 7.53 -24.14 -2.41
N MET A 80 7.37 -22.85 -2.10
CA MET A 80 6.18 -22.31 -1.45
C MET A 80 4.93 -22.38 -2.32
N ARG A 81 5.07 -22.30 -3.65
CA ARG A 81 3.95 -22.48 -4.58
C ARG A 81 3.52 -23.93 -4.63
N GLU A 82 4.47 -24.87 -4.74
CA GLU A 82 4.20 -26.31 -4.76
C GLU A 82 3.51 -26.77 -3.47
N MET A 83 3.94 -26.29 -2.30
CA MET A 83 3.28 -26.61 -1.01
C MET A 83 1.87 -26.02 -0.85
N LYS A 84 1.48 -25.03 -1.66
CA LYS A 84 0.16 -24.41 -1.60
C LYS A 84 -0.85 -25.12 -2.52
N ASP A 85 -0.35 -25.86 -3.50
CA ASP A 85 -1.15 -26.58 -4.48
C ASP A 85 -1.42 -28.05 -4.07
N ASP A 86 -0.88 -28.51 -2.93
CA ASP A 86 -1.17 -29.78 -2.22
C ASP A 86 -2.16 -29.61 -1.05
#